data_AF-A0A2K8K9M5-F1
#
_entry.id   AF-A0A2K8K9M5-F1
#
_cell.length_a   1.000
_cell.length_b   1.000
_cell.length_c   1.000
_cell.angle_alpha   90.00
_cell.angle_beta   90.00
_cell.angle_gamma   90.00
#
_symmetry.space_group_name_H-M   'P 1'
#
loop_
_entity.id
_entity.type
_entity.pdbx_description
1 polymer ?
#
loop_
_entity_poly.entity_id
_entity_poly.type
_entity_poly.pdbx_seq_one_letter_code
_entity_poly.pdbx_strand_id
1 'polypeptide(L)'
;MFEDFSERLFAHFVAGHWRAPYSENAYPVTTDQGVGLGQVMAAGPRDIARALNVRRGADQQACLRLADTLERERDVLVRASVLQTGLAPAPAGLDGLAAAFAAPMDAQGGVVFSTRATRFEDLGRALRASVMGGAIWCPTVDQAVFATAFACLVQQADLPPGAFALLHAHVPSTKAAFDEAGLTMQEC
;
A
#
# COMPACT_ATOMS: atom_id res chain seq x y z
N MET A 1 -19.82 3.63 -4.48
CA MET A 1 -18.48 3.31 -5.01
C MET A 1 -17.66 2.42 -4.05
N PHE A 2 -18.29 1.66 -3.14
CA PHE A 2 -17.60 0.73 -2.20
C PHE A 2 -17.93 -0.74 -2.48
N GLU A 3 -18.78 -1.02 -3.47
CA GLU A 3 -19.34 -2.35 -3.75
C GLU A 3 -18.39 -3.28 -4.52
N ASP A 4 -17.16 -2.85 -4.83
CA ASP A 4 -16.24 -3.63 -5.69
C ASP A 4 -14.78 -3.56 -5.23
N PHE A 5 -14.53 -3.71 -3.93
CA PHE A 5 -13.17 -3.99 -3.45
C PHE A 5 -12.74 -5.43 -3.72
N SER A 6 -13.68 -6.36 -3.91
CA SER A 6 -13.40 -7.80 -4.04
C SER A 6 -12.41 -8.11 -5.16
N GLU A 7 -12.58 -7.51 -6.34
CA GLU A 7 -11.66 -7.74 -7.46
C GLU A 7 -10.28 -7.10 -7.22
N ARG A 8 -10.25 -5.92 -6.59
CA ARG A 8 -9.00 -5.20 -6.30
C ARG A 8 -8.20 -5.81 -5.15
N LEU A 9 -8.87 -6.41 -4.18
CA LEU A 9 -8.24 -7.19 -3.11
C LEU A 9 -7.47 -8.38 -3.70
N PHE A 10 -7.99 -8.99 -4.76
CA PHE A 10 -7.32 -10.09 -5.44
C PHE A 10 -6.09 -9.64 -6.26
N ALA A 11 -5.92 -8.34 -6.53
CA ALA A 11 -4.91 -7.83 -7.43
C ALA A 11 -3.73 -7.16 -6.69
N HIS A 12 -2.60 -7.06 -7.40
CA HIS A 12 -1.50 -6.17 -7.02
C HIS A 12 -1.60 -4.87 -7.80
N PHE A 13 -1.23 -3.75 -7.19
CA PHE A 13 -1.09 -2.49 -7.93
C PHE A 13 0.37 -2.31 -8.32
N VAL A 14 0.68 -2.35 -9.62
CA VAL A 14 2.05 -2.25 -10.13
C VAL A 14 2.07 -1.40 -11.39
N ALA A 15 2.96 -0.40 -11.43
CA ALA A 15 3.14 0.52 -12.55
C ALA A 15 1.84 1.23 -12.98
N GLY A 16 1.04 1.70 -12.01
CA GLY A 16 -0.21 2.43 -12.31
C GLY A 16 -1.41 1.53 -12.67
N HIS A 17 -1.27 0.21 -12.58
CA HIS A 17 -2.30 -0.73 -13.00
C HIS A 17 -2.54 -1.82 -11.96
N TRP A 18 -3.80 -2.26 -11.86
CA TRP A 18 -4.16 -3.50 -11.17
C TRP A 18 -3.74 -4.70 -12.02
N ARG A 19 -3.01 -5.64 -11.42
CA ARG A 19 -2.42 -6.80 -12.08
C ARG A 19 -2.80 -8.07 -11.33
N ALA A 20 -3.17 -9.10 -12.10
CA ALA A 20 -3.32 -10.44 -11.56
C ALA A 20 -1.99 -10.91 -10.92
N PRO A 21 -2.04 -11.47 -9.69
CA PRO A 21 -0.87 -12.09 -9.05
C PRO A 21 -0.41 -13.33 -9.81
N TYR A 22 0.87 -13.66 -9.71
CA TYR A 22 1.39 -14.95 -10.19
C TYR A 22 1.25 -16.07 -9.14
N SER A 23 1.14 -15.68 -7.88
CA SER A 23 0.98 -16.59 -6.75
C SER A 23 -0.45 -17.12 -6.65
N GLU A 24 -0.58 -18.36 -6.18
CA GLU A 24 -1.87 -19.01 -5.87
C GLU A 24 -2.18 -19.01 -4.36
N ASN A 25 -1.30 -18.43 -3.54
CA ASN A 25 -1.44 -18.42 -2.08
C ASN A 25 -2.45 -17.35 -1.65
N ALA A 26 -3.72 -17.73 -1.56
CA ALA A 26 -4.81 -16.86 -1.12
C ALA A 26 -4.92 -16.79 0.40
N TYR A 27 -5.21 -15.60 0.92
CA TYR A 27 -5.49 -15.34 2.33
C TYR A 27 -6.84 -14.62 2.46
N PRO A 28 -7.71 -15.06 3.38
CA PRO A 28 -9.01 -14.44 3.56
C PRO A 28 -8.87 -13.06 4.19
N VAL A 29 -9.64 -12.10 3.67
CA VAL A 29 -9.81 -10.78 4.27
C VAL A 29 -11.14 -10.78 5.00
N THR A 30 -11.12 -10.50 6.30
CA THR A 30 -12.32 -10.49 7.14
C THR A 30 -12.48 -9.15 7.86
N THR A 31 -13.71 -8.85 8.29
CA THR A 31 -13.98 -7.81 9.28
C THR A 31 -13.40 -8.20 10.65
N ASP A 32 -13.44 -7.27 11.61
CA ASP A 32 -13.15 -7.49 13.03
C ASP A 32 -14.08 -8.53 13.68
N GLN A 33 -15.27 -8.71 13.11
CA GLN A 33 -16.26 -9.72 13.51
C GLN A 33 -16.09 -11.06 12.77
N GLY A 34 -15.07 -11.20 11.91
CA GLY A 34 -14.81 -12.42 11.15
C GLY A 34 -15.68 -12.60 9.90
N VAL A 35 -16.43 -11.59 9.48
CA VAL A 35 -17.24 -11.64 8.25
C VAL A 35 -16.31 -11.51 7.03
N GLY A 36 -16.46 -12.39 6.03
CA GLY A 36 -15.63 -12.36 4.82
C GLY A 36 -15.87 -11.11 3.96
N LEU A 37 -14.80 -10.42 3.61
CA LEU A 37 -14.78 -9.27 2.69
C LEU A 37 -14.17 -9.61 1.33
N GLY A 38 -13.41 -10.71 1.25
CA GLY A 38 -12.74 -11.16 0.04
C GLY A 38 -11.48 -11.95 0.35
N GLN A 39 -10.53 -11.92 -0.58
CA GLN A 39 -9.23 -12.56 -0.41
C GLN A 39 -8.13 -11.73 -1.08
N VAL A 40 -6.93 -11.80 -0.52
CA VAL A 40 -5.71 -11.29 -1.14
C VAL A 40 -4.81 -12.45 -1.54
N MET A 41 -4.04 -12.29 -2.61
CA MET A 41 -3.00 -13.25 -2.96
C MET A 41 -1.67 -12.76 -2.39
N ALA A 42 -0.93 -13.63 -1.72
CA ALA A 42 0.40 -13.30 -1.21
C ALA A 42 1.43 -13.27 -2.35
N ALA A 43 2.14 -12.15 -2.50
CA ALA A 43 3.08 -11.92 -3.58
C ALA A 43 4.23 -12.93 -3.51
N GLY A 44 4.52 -13.54 -4.67
CA GLY A 44 5.65 -14.45 -4.85
C GLY A 44 6.83 -13.78 -5.55
N PRO A 45 7.92 -14.54 -5.81
CA PRO A 45 9.12 -14.02 -6.46
C PRO A 45 8.86 -13.31 -7.79
N ARG A 46 7.92 -13.83 -8.60
CA ARG A 46 7.55 -13.22 -9.90
C ARG A 46 6.81 -11.90 -9.75
N ASP A 47 5.99 -11.75 -8.72
CA ASP A 47 5.28 -10.50 -8.42
C ASP A 47 6.25 -9.42 -7.98
N ILE A 48 7.21 -9.79 -7.12
CA ILE A 48 8.29 -8.91 -6.64
C ILE A 48 9.18 -8.48 -7.81
N ALA A 49 9.65 -9.44 -8.63
CA ALA A 49 10.45 -9.14 -9.82
C ALA A 49 9.70 -8.18 -10.78
N ARG A 50 8.39 -8.40 -10.98
CA ARG A 50 7.55 -7.51 -11.78
C ARG A 50 7.52 -6.09 -11.24
N ALA A 51 7.38 -5.90 -9.92
CA ALA A 51 7.41 -4.57 -9.29
C ALA A 51 8.80 -3.91 -9.36
N LEU A 52 9.87 -4.68 -9.15
CA LEU A 52 11.24 -4.18 -9.24
C LEU A 52 11.62 -3.71 -10.65
N ASN A 53 11.24 -4.47 -11.68
CA ASN A 53 11.60 -4.17 -13.08
C ASN A 53 11.00 -2.85 -13.59
N VAL A 54 9.92 -2.38 -12.97
CA VAL A 54 9.23 -1.15 -13.34
C VAL A 54 9.43 -0.03 -12.33
N ARG A 55 10.21 -0.26 -11.27
CA ARG A 55 10.41 0.69 -10.17
C ARG A 55 11.08 1.98 -10.64
N ARG A 56 10.46 3.12 -10.33
CA ARG A 56 10.92 4.46 -10.70
C ARG A 56 10.51 5.45 -9.62
N GLY A 57 11.24 6.55 -9.47
CA GLY A 57 10.89 7.59 -8.50
C GLY A 57 9.73 8.47 -8.92
N ALA A 58 8.97 8.98 -7.95
CA ALA A 58 8.15 10.18 -8.11
C ALA A 58 8.98 11.45 -7.89
N ASP A 59 8.57 12.55 -8.54
CA ASP A 59 9.06 13.88 -8.21
C ASP A 59 8.26 14.51 -7.06
N GLN A 60 8.72 15.68 -6.59
CA GLN A 60 8.04 16.41 -5.51
C GLN A 60 6.61 16.83 -5.92
N GLN A 61 6.38 17.15 -7.19
CA GLN A 61 5.06 17.58 -7.65
C GLN A 61 4.05 16.43 -7.60
N ALA A 62 4.46 15.22 -7.96
CA ALA A 62 3.64 14.02 -7.80
C ALA A 62 3.37 13.69 -6.32
N CYS A 63 4.35 13.89 -5.43
CA CYS A 63 4.14 13.74 -3.99
C CYS A 63 3.11 14.75 -3.45
N LEU A 64 3.16 16.01 -3.90
CA LEU A 64 2.18 17.03 -3.53
C LEU A 64 0.77 16.70 -4.05
N ARG A 65 0.63 16.22 -5.29
CA ARG A 65 -0.68 15.76 -5.81
C ARG A 65 -1.26 14.61 -4.98
N LEU A 66 -0.40 13.69 -4.53
CA LEU A 66 -0.83 12.62 -3.64
C LEU A 66 -1.27 13.17 -2.28
N ALA A 67 -0.51 14.09 -1.68
CA ALA A 67 -0.90 14.75 -0.43
C ALA A 67 -2.29 15.40 -0.56
N ASP A 68 -2.51 16.23 -1.59
CA ASP A 68 -3.81 16.87 -1.85
C ASP A 68 -4.94 15.84 -2.04
N THR A 69 -4.66 14.74 -2.72
CA THR A 69 -5.64 13.66 -2.94
C THR A 69 -5.97 12.94 -1.63
N LEU A 70 -4.97 12.67 -0.79
CA LEU A 70 -5.16 12.05 0.52
C LEU A 70 -5.99 12.93 1.46
N GLU A 71 -5.77 14.25 1.43
CA GLU A 71 -6.56 15.22 2.19
C GLU A 71 -8.01 15.26 1.71
N ARG A 72 -8.23 15.41 0.39
CA ARG A 72 -9.58 15.51 -0.20
C ARG A 72 -10.39 14.22 -0.01
N GLU A 73 -9.75 13.08 -0.18
CA GLU A 73 -10.40 11.77 -0.17
C GLU A 73 -10.23 11.02 1.16
N ARG A 74 -9.90 11.74 2.25
CA ARG A 74 -9.65 11.16 3.59
C ARG A 74 -10.76 10.20 4.05
N ASP A 75 -12.01 10.51 3.73
CA ASP A 75 -13.16 9.71 4.14
C ASP A 75 -13.16 8.32 3.49
N VAL A 76 -12.55 8.16 2.31
CA VAL A 76 -12.36 6.86 1.67
C VAL A 76 -11.46 5.98 2.55
N LEU A 77 -10.37 6.54 3.07
CA LEU A 77 -9.44 5.82 3.94
C LEU A 77 -10.06 5.50 5.30
N VAL A 78 -10.84 6.42 5.87
CA VAL A 78 -11.60 6.17 7.11
C VAL A 78 -12.58 5.02 6.90
N ARG A 79 -13.41 5.08 5.85
CA ARG A 79 -14.38 4.02 5.55
C ARG A 79 -13.71 2.67 5.29
N ALA A 80 -12.57 2.66 4.59
CA ALA A 80 -11.81 1.43 4.34
C ALA A 80 -11.28 0.80 5.64
N SER A 81 -10.75 1.61 6.56
CA SER A 81 -10.30 1.16 7.88
C SER A 81 -11.48 0.63 8.72
N VAL A 82 -12.58 1.39 8.80
CA VAL A 82 -13.77 1.00 9.56
C VAL A 82 -14.38 -0.30 9.01
N LEU A 83 -14.44 -0.45 7.69
CA LEU A 83 -14.98 -1.65 7.05
C LEU A 83 -14.25 -2.92 7.48
N GLN A 84 -12.92 -2.89 7.53
CA GLN A 84 -12.14 -4.07 7.88
C GLN A 84 -11.92 -4.23 9.39
N THR A 85 -11.69 -3.16 10.12
CA THR A 85 -11.22 -3.22 11.51
C THR A 85 -12.28 -2.82 12.54
N GLY A 86 -13.44 -2.32 12.10
CA GLY A 86 -14.44 -1.71 12.98
C GLY A 86 -14.01 -0.35 13.55
N LEU A 87 -12.79 0.10 13.27
CA LEU A 87 -12.17 1.27 13.91
C LEU A 87 -11.85 2.36 12.88
N ALA A 88 -12.24 3.58 13.24
CA ALA A 88 -11.82 4.77 12.51
C ALA A 88 -10.38 5.15 12.92
N PRO A 89 -9.50 5.46 11.95
CA PRO A 89 -8.21 6.08 12.23
C PRO A 89 -8.38 7.35 13.04
N ALA A 90 -7.46 7.61 13.98
CA ALA A 90 -7.40 8.92 14.61
C ALA A 90 -7.18 10.01 13.54
N PRO A 91 -7.93 11.12 13.55
CA PRO A 91 -7.79 12.20 12.56
C PRO A 91 -6.33 12.64 12.37
N ALA A 92 -5.63 12.90 13.48
CA ALA A 92 -4.22 13.29 13.47
C ALA A 92 -3.29 12.27 12.77
N GLY A 93 -3.65 10.98 12.76
CA GLY A 93 -2.89 9.95 12.06
C GLY A 93 -3.01 10.06 10.53
N LEU A 94 -4.20 10.36 10.01
CA LEU A 94 -4.41 10.58 8.57
C LEU A 94 -3.88 11.95 8.13
N ASP A 95 -4.01 12.98 8.98
CA ASP A 95 -3.40 14.29 8.74
C ASP A 95 -1.88 14.15 8.67
N GLY A 96 -1.27 13.35 9.57
CA GLY A 96 0.15 13.02 9.54
C GLY A 96 0.57 12.22 8.30
N LEU A 97 -0.28 11.30 7.82
CA LEU A 97 -0.06 10.56 6.57
C LEU A 97 0.05 11.52 5.38
N ALA A 98 -0.91 12.44 5.22
CA ALA A 98 -0.91 13.41 4.12
C ALA A 98 0.25 14.42 4.25
N ALA A 99 0.48 14.96 5.46
CA ALA A 99 1.56 15.89 5.73
C ALA A 99 2.94 15.30 5.42
N ALA A 100 3.14 14.00 5.66
CA ALA A 100 4.38 13.33 5.27
C ALA A 100 4.62 13.46 3.76
N PHE A 101 3.60 13.34 2.91
CA PHE A 101 3.76 13.48 1.46
C PHE A 101 4.06 14.91 1.00
N ALA A 102 3.59 15.91 1.75
CA ALA A 102 3.88 17.32 1.49
C ALA A 102 5.31 17.74 1.90
N ALA A 103 5.92 17.03 2.86
CA ALA A 103 7.24 17.37 3.36
C ALA A 103 8.34 17.18 2.30
N PRO A 104 9.34 18.10 2.24
CA PRO A 104 10.54 17.89 1.45
C PRO A 104 11.39 16.76 2.06
N MET A 105 11.88 15.86 1.22
CA MET A 105 12.69 14.74 1.68
C MET A 105 13.58 14.19 0.56
N ASP A 106 14.74 13.67 0.93
CA ASP A 106 15.67 13.05 0.00
C ASP A 106 15.18 11.67 -0.46
N ALA A 107 15.47 11.33 -1.71
CA ALA A 107 15.07 10.06 -2.31
C ALA A 107 15.88 8.89 -1.73
N GLN A 108 15.20 7.90 -1.15
CA GLN A 108 15.85 6.66 -0.70
C GLN A 108 15.38 5.43 -1.46
N GLY A 109 14.16 5.43 -2.01
CA GLY A 109 13.56 4.20 -2.53
C GLY A 109 13.36 3.17 -1.43
N GLY A 110 12.63 2.08 -1.69
CA GLY A 110 12.63 0.98 -0.72
C GLY A 110 11.38 0.14 -0.68
N VAL A 111 11.46 -0.89 0.15
CA VAL A 111 10.36 -1.78 0.49
C VAL A 111 9.86 -1.43 1.88
N VAL A 112 8.58 -1.12 1.98
CA VAL A 112 7.89 -0.80 3.22
C VAL A 112 7.05 -1.99 3.63
N PHE A 113 7.28 -2.50 4.83
CA PHE A 113 6.41 -3.47 5.48
C PHE A 113 5.68 -2.77 6.60
N SER A 114 4.35 -2.86 6.57
CA SER A 114 3.53 -2.46 7.71
C SER A 114 3.05 -3.69 8.46
N THR A 115 2.83 -3.49 9.74
CA THR A 115 2.19 -4.42 10.66
C THR A 115 0.85 -3.86 11.11
N ARG A 116 0.04 -4.67 11.79
CA ARG A 116 -1.21 -4.17 12.40
C ARG A 116 -0.97 -3.02 13.39
N ALA A 117 0.21 -2.94 14.01
CA ALA A 117 0.55 -1.91 14.99
C ALA A 117 1.09 -0.62 14.36
N THR A 118 1.38 -0.61 13.06
CA THR A 118 1.93 0.56 12.36
C THR A 118 1.01 1.76 12.50
N ARG A 119 1.56 2.87 12.99
CA ARG A 119 0.84 4.15 13.02
C ARG A 119 0.83 4.75 11.62
N PHE A 120 -0.28 5.39 11.23
CA PHE A 120 -0.40 6.02 9.91
C PHE A 120 0.65 7.11 9.64
N GLU A 121 1.10 7.80 10.69
CA GLU A 121 2.20 8.78 10.60
C GLU A 121 3.54 8.12 10.25
N ASP A 122 3.86 6.98 10.86
CA ASP A 122 5.08 6.21 10.58
C ASP A 122 5.02 5.60 9.19
N LEU A 123 3.85 5.05 8.80
CA LEU A 123 3.58 4.59 7.45
C LEU A 123 3.77 5.70 6.41
N GLY A 124 3.25 6.90 6.68
CA GLY A 124 3.38 8.05 5.78
C GLY A 124 4.82 8.46 5.56
N ARG A 125 5.61 8.53 6.64
CA ARG A 125 7.04 8.83 6.54
C ARG A 125 7.80 7.75 5.76
N ALA A 126 7.53 6.47 6.03
CA ALA A 126 8.16 5.36 5.32
C ALA A 126 7.81 5.38 3.82
N LEU A 127 6.53 5.51 3.47
CA LEU A 127 6.09 5.57 2.08
C LEU A 127 6.63 6.81 1.36
N ARG A 128 6.67 7.97 2.02
CA ARG A 128 7.27 9.18 1.46
C ARG A 128 8.77 9.01 1.18
N ALA A 129 9.49 8.28 2.02
CA ALA A 129 10.92 8.01 1.82
C ALA A 129 11.17 7.13 0.60
N SER A 130 10.29 6.16 0.42
CA SER A 130 10.41 5.19 -0.65
C SER A 130 9.86 5.71 -1.99
N VAL A 131 8.80 6.53 -2.02
CA VAL A 131 8.10 6.88 -3.27
C VAL A 131 9.00 7.62 -4.27
N MET A 132 9.95 8.43 -3.78
CA MET A 132 10.90 9.14 -4.64
C MET A 132 11.97 8.24 -5.27
N GLY A 133 12.12 6.99 -4.80
CA GLY A 133 12.96 5.97 -5.46
C GLY A 133 12.15 4.76 -5.96
N GLY A 134 10.83 4.85 -5.92
CA GLY A 134 9.88 3.77 -6.20
C GLY A 134 9.62 2.91 -4.96
N ALA A 135 8.45 3.12 -4.33
CA ALA A 135 8.02 2.40 -3.15
C ALA A 135 7.39 1.05 -3.52
N ILE A 136 7.74 0.00 -2.78
CA ILE A 136 6.98 -1.25 -2.77
C ILE A 136 6.41 -1.43 -1.36
N TRP A 137 5.10 -1.35 -1.21
CA TRP A 137 4.43 -1.57 0.06
C TRP A 137 3.83 -2.98 0.13
N CYS A 138 4.17 -3.71 1.18
CA CYS A 138 3.62 -5.00 1.51
C CYS A 138 2.89 -4.94 2.87
N PRO A 139 1.56 -4.73 2.89
CA PRO A 139 0.77 -4.67 4.12
C PRO A 139 0.42 -6.06 4.65
N THR A 140 0.07 -6.17 5.94
CA THR A 140 -0.57 -7.39 6.45
C THR A 140 -1.97 -7.57 5.86
N VAL A 141 -2.50 -8.79 5.96
CA VAL A 141 -3.89 -9.10 5.55
C VAL A 141 -4.90 -8.21 6.28
N ASP A 142 -4.67 -7.90 7.55
CA ASP A 142 -5.50 -7.01 8.38
C ASP A 142 -5.55 -5.55 7.91
N GLN A 143 -4.68 -5.17 6.98
CA GLN A 143 -4.61 -3.83 6.39
C GLN A 143 -4.98 -3.83 4.90
N ALA A 144 -5.39 -4.98 4.35
CA ALA A 144 -5.61 -5.15 2.91
C ALA A 144 -6.61 -4.15 2.31
N VAL A 145 -7.73 -3.89 2.99
CA VAL A 145 -8.77 -2.96 2.50
C VAL A 145 -8.26 -1.52 2.53
N PHE A 146 -7.61 -1.12 3.63
CA PHE A 146 -6.99 0.21 3.73
C PHE A 146 -5.92 0.42 2.66
N ALA A 147 -5.01 -0.54 2.49
CA ALA A 147 -3.94 -0.46 1.52
C ALA A 147 -4.46 -0.43 0.09
N THR A 148 -5.50 -1.21 -0.22
CA THR A 148 -6.17 -1.19 -1.52
C THR A 148 -6.83 0.16 -1.77
N ALA A 149 -7.52 0.74 -0.78
CA ALA A 149 -8.07 2.09 -0.88
C ALA A 149 -6.98 3.14 -1.11
N PHE A 150 -5.86 3.07 -0.39
CA PHE A 150 -4.71 3.94 -0.60
C PHE A 150 -4.14 3.82 -2.02
N ALA A 151 -3.99 2.61 -2.55
CA ALA A 151 -3.55 2.40 -3.94
C ALA A 151 -4.54 2.98 -4.97
N CYS A 152 -5.84 2.98 -4.68
CA CYS A 152 -6.83 3.68 -5.51
C CYS A 152 -6.59 5.20 -5.52
N LEU A 153 -6.24 5.78 -4.36
CA LEU A 153 -5.91 7.20 -4.27
C LEU A 153 -4.58 7.54 -4.94
N VAL A 154 -3.59 6.64 -4.87
CA VAL A 154 -2.35 6.74 -5.66
C VAL A 154 -2.64 6.77 -7.16
N GLN A 155 -3.55 5.91 -7.63
CA GLN A 155 -3.98 5.90 -9.02
C GLN A 155 -4.72 7.20 -9.39
N GLN A 156 -5.59 7.71 -8.51
CA GLN A 156 -6.32 8.97 -8.71
C GLN A 156 -5.41 10.20 -8.72
N ALA A 157 -4.32 10.19 -7.94
CA ALA A 157 -3.31 11.24 -7.89
C ALA A 157 -2.39 11.27 -9.14
N ASP A 158 -2.54 10.29 -10.04
CA ASP A 158 -1.75 10.12 -11.24
C ASP A 158 -0.24 10.12 -10.94
N LEU A 159 0.15 9.21 -10.04
CA LEU A 159 1.56 8.98 -9.74
C LEU A 159 2.27 8.33 -10.93
N PRO A 160 3.52 8.72 -11.23
CA PRO A 160 4.29 8.12 -12.30
C PRO A 160 4.33 6.58 -12.19
N PRO A 161 4.14 5.84 -13.29
CA PRO A 161 4.27 4.39 -13.29
C PRO A 161 5.62 3.96 -12.70
N GLY A 162 5.57 3.16 -11.63
CA GLY A 162 6.76 2.68 -10.92
C GLY A 162 7.06 3.40 -9.61
N ALA A 163 6.43 4.56 -9.35
CA ALA A 163 6.58 5.33 -8.11
C ALA A 163 6.08 4.58 -6.88
N PHE A 164 5.05 3.76 -7.06
CA PHE A 164 4.42 3.01 -5.99
C PHE A 164 3.91 1.67 -6.52
N ALA A 165 4.11 0.63 -5.73
CA ALA A 165 3.52 -0.68 -5.92
C ALA A 165 2.93 -1.19 -4.60
N LEU A 166 1.75 -1.81 -4.67
CA LEU A 166 1.12 -2.54 -3.58
C LEU A 166 1.18 -4.03 -3.88
N LEU A 167 1.92 -4.77 -3.05
CA LEU A 167 2.05 -6.22 -3.12
C LEU A 167 1.42 -6.82 -1.85
N HIS A 168 0.19 -7.28 -1.95
CA HIS A 168 -0.42 -8.07 -0.88
C HIS A 168 0.28 -9.43 -0.75
N ALA A 169 0.36 -10.09 0.40
CA ALA A 169 0.28 -9.54 1.74
C ALA A 169 1.54 -9.98 2.49
N HIS A 170 1.88 -9.28 3.57
CA HIS A 170 3.00 -9.59 4.42
C HIS A 170 2.72 -10.88 5.21
N VAL A 171 3.20 -11.98 4.66
CA VAL A 171 3.14 -13.33 5.23
C VAL A 171 4.53 -13.98 5.12
N PRO A 172 4.80 -15.09 5.83
CA PRO A 172 6.14 -15.71 5.83
C PRO A 172 6.68 -16.05 4.43
N SER A 173 5.83 -16.49 3.50
CA SER A 173 6.24 -16.82 2.13
C SER A 173 6.63 -15.57 1.32
N THR A 174 5.91 -14.47 1.48
CA THR A 174 6.26 -13.20 0.84
C THR A 174 7.55 -12.63 1.42
N LYS A 175 7.75 -12.69 2.75
CA LYS A 175 9.02 -12.28 3.39
C LYS A 175 10.21 -13.05 2.81
N ALA A 176 10.11 -14.38 2.73
CA ALA A 176 11.15 -15.21 2.12
C ALA A 176 11.43 -14.83 0.65
N ALA A 177 10.41 -14.49 -0.13
CA ALA A 177 10.57 -14.05 -1.51
C ALA A 177 11.25 -12.67 -1.64
N PHE A 178 11.03 -11.76 -0.68
CA PHE A 178 11.74 -10.49 -0.61
C PHE A 178 13.21 -10.68 -0.21
N ASP A 179 13.48 -11.58 0.74
CA ASP A 179 14.84 -11.96 1.15
C ASP A 179 15.63 -12.56 -0.02
N GLU A 180 15.01 -13.46 -0.80
CA GLU A 180 15.61 -14.04 -2.03
C GLU A 180 15.94 -12.98 -3.07
N ALA A 181 15.13 -11.92 -3.18
CA ALA A 181 15.37 -10.79 -4.07
C ALA A 181 16.46 -9.83 -3.57
N GLY A 182 17.07 -10.08 -2.41
CA GLY A 182 18.13 -9.25 -1.83
C GLY A 182 17.64 -7.87 -1.36
N LEU A 183 16.35 -7.75 -1.03
CA LEU A 183 15.75 -6.48 -0.63
C LEU A 183 15.80 -6.29 0.88
N THR A 184 16.48 -5.24 1.34
CA THR A 184 16.46 -4.85 2.77
C THR A 184 15.11 -4.25 3.12
N MET A 185 14.49 -4.81 4.16
CA MET A 185 13.14 -4.47 4.59
C MET A 185 13.15 -3.34 5.60
N GLN A 186 12.30 -2.33 5.40
CA GLN A 186 12.00 -1.35 6.44
C GLN A 186 10.64 -1.70 7.07
N GLU A 187 10.68 -2.20 8.30
CA GLU A 187 9.47 -2.37 9.12
C GLU A 187 9.10 -1.00 9.73
N CYS A 188 7.83 -0.62 9.60
CA CYS A 188 7.27 0.61 10.16
C CYS A 188 6.10 0.32 11.10
#